data_AF-A0AAD3X372-F1
#
_entry.id   AF-A0AAD3X372-F1
#
_cell.length_a   1.000
_cell.length_b   1.000
_cell.length_c   1.000
_cell.angle_alpha   90.00
_cell.angle_beta   90.00
_cell.angle_gamma   90.00
#
_symmetry.space_group_name_H-M   'P 1'
#
loop_
_entity.id
_entity.type
_entity.pdbx_description
1 polymer ?
#
loop_
_entity_poly.entity_id
_entity_poly.type
_entity_poly.pdbx_seq_one_letter_code
_entity_poly.pdbx_strand_id
1 'polypeptide(L)'
;MAHGSHRIARMTTGLVLALSAAALSGCTAFTTGYAVLERDVEPADALPDAFIEQDSGDVAELSSARFVGEHSGSSLWVLRGVDQGTICVLAYRDETAGIMACGGERGPVEMSGPAGHFVLVPDDYPTPDGATRISDNVYALSP
;
A
#
# COMPACT_ATOMS: atom_id res chain seq x y z
N MET A 1 -21.46 -45.09 69.14
CA MET A 1 -21.30 -44.36 67.87
C MET A 1 -19.81 -44.18 67.64
N ALA A 2 -19.23 -44.97 66.74
CA ALA A 2 -17.86 -44.81 66.28
C ALA A 2 -17.85 -45.28 64.82
N HIS A 3 -17.68 -44.36 63.89
CA HIS A 3 -17.48 -44.64 62.46
C HIS A 3 -16.09 -44.13 62.09
N GLY A 4 -15.11 -45.01 62.23
CA GLY A 4 -13.81 -44.84 61.59
C GLY A 4 -13.93 -45.30 60.15
N SER A 5 -13.78 -44.38 59.20
CA SER A 5 -13.58 -44.71 57.78
C SER A 5 -12.81 -43.58 57.12
N HIS A 6 -11.49 -43.55 57.35
CA HIS A 6 -10.59 -42.82 56.47
C HIS A 6 -10.02 -43.81 55.47
N ARG A 7 -10.74 -43.99 54.36
CA ARG A 7 -10.17 -44.64 53.18
C ARG A 7 -9.10 -43.71 52.60
N ILE A 8 -7.86 -44.08 52.88
CA ILE A 8 -6.67 -43.59 52.21
C ILE A 8 -6.79 -43.95 50.73
N ALA A 9 -6.84 -42.94 49.88
CA ALA A 9 -6.50 -43.08 48.46
C ALA A 9 -5.45 -42.01 48.14
N ARG A 10 -4.19 -42.33 48.47
CA ARG A 10 -3.02 -41.70 47.86
C ARG A 10 -2.67 -42.53 46.64
N MET A 11 -2.76 -41.94 45.44
CA MET A 11 -2.01 -42.31 44.24
C MET A 11 -2.09 -41.10 43.30
N THR A 12 -1.08 -40.22 43.31
CA THR A 12 0.17 -40.24 42.52
C THR A 12 0.00 -39.67 41.12
N THR A 13 0.75 -38.57 40.87
CA THR A 13 1.41 -38.24 39.59
C THR A 13 0.47 -37.81 38.46
N GLY A 14 0.55 -36.62 37.87
CA GLY A 14 1.66 -35.72 37.64
C GLY A 14 1.51 -35.23 36.20
N LEU A 15 1.75 -33.93 35.97
CA LEU A 15 2.13 -33.33 34.69
C LEU A 15 1.15 -33.47 33.49
N VAL A 16 0.40 -32.41 33.20
CA VAL A 16 0.30 -31.90 31.81
C VAL A 16 0.58 -30.40 31.84
N LEU A 17 1.83 -30.10 31.51
CA LEU A 17 2.39 -28.78 31.29
C LEU A 17 1.98 -28.29 29.89
N ALA A 18 1.70 -26.98 29.80
CA ALA A 18 1.85 -26.14 28.61
C ALA A 18 1.02 -26.46 27.35
N LEU A 19 -0.07 -25.71 27.16
CA LEU A 19 -0.49 -25.28 25.81
C LEU A 19 -0.83 -23.78 25.85
N SER A 20 0.21 -22.96 25.85
CA SER A 20 0.10 -21.50 25.69
C SER A 20 1.22 -21.03 24.76
N ALA A 21 1.20 -21.53 23.53
CA ALA A 21 2.02 -21.02 22.43
C ALA A 21 1.30 -21.30 21.11
N ALA A 22 0.11 -20.71 20.95
CA ALA A 22 -0.38 -20.46 19.59
C ALA A 22 0.58 -19.42 18.99
N ALA A 23 1.50 -19.91 18.17
CA ALA A 23 2.41 -19.10 17.41
C ALA A 23 1.60 -18.01 16.67
N LEU A 24 1.85 -16.74 16.99
CA LEU A 24 1.59 -15.66 16.06
C LEU A 24 2.62 -15.78 14.93
N SER A 25 2.47 -16.78 14.06
CA SER A 25 3.02 -16.68 12.71
C SER A 25 2.14 -15.67 11.99
N GLY A 26 2.36 -14.40 12.30
CA GLY A 26 1.75 -13.30 11.58
C GLY A 26 2.22 -13.40 10.14
N CYS A 27 1.30 -13.78 9.24
CA CYS A 27 1.45 -13.42 7.85
C CYS A 27 1.62 -11.89 7.86
N THR A 28 2.78 -11.39 7.46
CA THR A 28 2.94 -9.98 7.09
C THR A 28 2.17 -9.78 5.79
N ALA A 29 0.85 -9.88 5.85
CA ALA A 29 -0.01 -9.44 4.78
C ALA A 29 0.09 -7.92 4.81
N PHE A 30 0.84 -7.37 3.86
CA PHE A 30 0.82 -5.94 3.59
C PHE A 30 -0.64 -5.52 3.42
N THR A 31 -1.01 -4.39 4.02
CA THR A 31 -2.34 -3.83 3.79
C THR A 31 -2.44 -3.53 2.30
N THR A 32 -3.51 -3.98 1.66
CA THR A 32 -3.73 -3.80 0.22
C THR A 32 -4.33 -2.43 -0.07
N GLY A 33 -3.88 -1.41 0.65
CA GLY A 33 -4.51 -0.09 0.71
C GLY A 33 -3.56 1.02 0.31
N TYR A 34 -4.16 2.18 0.03
CA TYR A 34 -3.48 3.43 -0.27
C TYR A 34 -4.17 4.53 0.53
N ALA A 35 -3.68 4.82 1.73
CA ALA A 35 -4.26 5.81 2.64
C ALA A 35 -4.40 7.20 1.97
N VAL A 36 -3.54 7.51 1.01
CA VAL A 36 -3.60 8.74 0.23
C VAL A 36 -4.89 8.88 -0.58
N LEU A 37 -5.52 7.78 -1.01
CA LEU A 37 -6.78 7.79 -1.75
C LEU A 37 -8.02 7.88 -0.85
N GLU A 38 -7.86 7.70 0.47
CA GLU A 38 -8.94 7.73 1.46
C GLU A 38 -9.15 9.12 2.07
N ARG A 39 -8.19 10.04 1.91
CA ARG A 39 -8.38 11.44 2.30
C ARG A 39 -9.33 12.18 1.36
N ASP A 40 -9.93 13.24 1.89
CA ASP A 40 -10.71 14.19 1.10
C ASP A 40 -9.85 14.82 -0.01
N VAL A 41 -10.52 15.18 -1.11
CA VAL A 41 -9.90 15.88 -2.23
C VAL A 41 -9.58 17.32 -1.83
N GLU A 42 -8.39 17.78 -2.21
CA GLU A 42 -7.91 19.13 -1.97
C GLU A 42 -7.64 19.86 -3.30
N PRO A 43 -7.59 21.19 -3.32
CA PRO A 43 -7.30 21.93 -4.55
C PRO A 43 -5.96 21.58 -5.20
N ALA A 44 -4.97 21.13 -4.41
CA ALA A 44 -3.66 20.69 -4.91
C ALA A 44 -3.73 19.35 -5.68
N ASP A 45 -4.83 18.60 -5.56
CA ASP A 45 -5.02 17.32 -6.26
C ASP A 45 -5.44 17.49 -7.71
N ALA A 46 -5.75 18.72 -8.14
CA ALA A 46 -6.13 18.99 -9.51
C ALA A 46 -5.03 18.55 -10.48
N LEU A 47 -5.43 17.81 -11.51
CA LEU A 47 -4.55 17.43 -12.61
C LEU A 47 -4.36 18.63 -13.55
N PRO A 48 -3.21 18.71 -14.25
CA PRO A 48 -3.01 19.73 -15.29
C PRO A 48 -4.04 19.60 -16.42
N ASP A 49 -4.63 20.72 -16.86
CA ASP A 49 -5.64 20.73 -17.92
C ASP A 49 -5.14 20.06 -19.21
N ALA A 50 -3.88 20.33 -19.59
CA ALA A 50 -3.27 19.71 -20.76
C ALA A 50 -3.15 18.18 -20.65
N PHE A 51 -3.05 17.63 -19.44
CA PHE A 51 -3.10 16.17 -19.26
C PHE A 51 -4.54 15.66 -19.43
N ILE A 52 -5.53 16.35 -18.85
CA ILE A 52 -6.94 15.97 -18.96
C ILE A 52 -7.42 16.00 -20.42
N GLU A 53 -6.95 16.95 -21.22
CA GLU A 53 -7.28 17.03 -22.65
C GLU A 53 -6.68 15.88 -23.49
N GLN A 54 -5.57 15.31 -23.03
CA GLN A 54 -4.87 14.21 -23.71
C GLN A 54 -5.36 12.83 -23.24
N ASP A 55 -5.81 12.71 -21.99
CA ASP A 55 -6.26 11.46 -21.40
C ASP A 55 -7.77 11.27 -21.58
N SER A 56 -8.17 10.10 -22.09
CA SER A 56 -9.58 9.79 -22.32
C SER A 56 -10.35 9.37 -21.06
N GLY A 57 -9.66 9.19 -19.92
CA GLY A 57 -10.26 8.63 -18.69
C GLY A 57 -10.61 7.15 -18.81
N ASP A 58 -10.09 6.45 -19.82
CA ASP A 58 -10.43 5.04 -20.08
C ASP A 58 -9.73 4.07 -19.12
N VAL A 59 -8.67 4.50 -18.44
CA VAL A 59 -7.85 3.64 -17.57
C VAL A 59 -7.84 4.07 -16.11
N ALA A 60 -8.05 5.37 -15.84
CA ALA A 60 -8.03 5.94 -14.49
C ALA A 60 -9.21 6.88 -14.25
N GLU A 61 -9.72 6.88 -13.03
CA GLU A 61 -10.73 7.82 -12.58
C GLU A 61 -10.04 9.15 -12.21
N LEU A 62 -9.98 10.10 -13.14
CA LEU A 62 -9.23 11.35 -12.96
C LEU A 62 -9.66 12.18 -11.73
N SER A 63 -10.94 12.12 -11.36
CA SER A 63 -11.47 12.80 -10.16
C SER A 63 -10.97 12.19 -8.84
N SER A 64 -10.45 10.97 -8.87
CA SER A 64 -9.85 10.30 -7.71
C SER A 64 -8.41 10.72 -7.45
N ALA A 65 -7.84 11.58 -8.31
CA ALA A 65 -6.45 11.99 -8.21
C ALA A 65 -6.12 12.56 -6.83
N ARG A 66 -4.93 12.19 -6.37
CA ARG A 66 -4.33 12.69 -5.13
C ARG A 66 -2.90 13.05 -5.42
N PHE A 67 -2.57 14.33 -5.30
CA PHE A 67 -1.22 14.81 -5.42
C PHE A 67 -0.38 14.27 -4.27
N VAL A 68 0.81 13.77 -4.61
CA VAL A 68 1.71 13.12 -3.64
C VAL A 68 3.07 13.78 -3.52
N GLY A 69 3.38 14.74 -4.40
CA GLY A 69 4.61 15.51 -4.31
C GLY A 69 5.26 15.73 -5.66
N GLU A 70 6.46 16.32 -5.60
CA GLU A 70 7.27 16.61 -6.77
C GLU A 70 8.64 15.98 -6.62
N HIS A 71 9.21 15.57 -7.74
CA HIS A 71 10.57 15.08 -7.79
C HIS A 71 11.22 15.42 -9.13
N SER A 72 12.39 16.05 -9.09
CA SER A 72 13.18 16.39 -10.28
C SER A 72 12.39 17.16 -11.37
N GLY A 73 11.47 18.03 -10.94
CA GLY A 73 10.63 18.85 -11.83
C GLY A 73 9.34 18.17 -12.30
N SER A 74 9.11 16.91 -11.94
CA SER A 74 7.86 16.21 -12.23
C SER A 74 6.95 16.19 -11.02
N SER A 75 5.70 16.54 -11.23
CA SER A 75 4.63 16.42 -10.26
C SER A 75 4.03 15.01 -10.34
N LEU A 76 3.62 14.45 -9.20
CA LEU A 76 3.14 13.08 -9.09
C LEU A 76 1.76 13.01 -8.46
N TRP A 77 0.92 12.13 -9.00
CA TRP A 77 -0.40 11.82 -8.47
C TRP A 77 -0.62 10.31 -8.38
N VAL A 78 -1.45 9.91 -7.43
CA VAL A 78 -2.00 8.55 -7.33
C VAL A 78 -3.49 8.64 -7.63
N LEU A 79 -4.01 7.67 -8.39
CA LEU A 79 -5.41 7.60 -8.81
C LEU A 79 -5.93 6.18 -8.65
N ARG A 80 -7.26 6.05 -8.54
CA ARG A 80 -7.95 4.79 -8.76
C ARG A 80 -8.02 4.50 -10.26
N GLY A 81 -7.84 3.23 -10.63
CA GLY A 81 -8.16 2.75 -11.97
C GLY A 81 -9.66 2.63 -12.16
N VAL A 82 -10.11 2.59 -13.41
CA VAL A 82 -11.54 2.34 -13.73
C VAL A 82 -11.98 0.92 -13.33
N ASP A 83 -11.06 -0.03 -13.42
CA ASP A 83 -11.26 -1.42 -13.01
C ASP A 83 -11.10 -1.57 -11.49
N GLN A 84 -11.95 -2.40 -10.88
CA GLN A 84 -11.89 -2.65 -9.45
C GLN A 84 -10.52 -3.23 -9.04
N GLY A 85 -9.92 -2.61 -8.01
CA GLY A 85 -8.63 -3.03 -7.46
C GLY A 85 -7.44 -2.63 -8.34
N THR A 86 -7.64 -1.77 -9.34
CA THR A 86 -6.57 -1.13 -10.10
C THR A 86 -6.21 0.20 -9.46
N ILE A 87 -4.92 0.45 -9.33
CA ILE A 87 -4.36 1.72 -8.89
C ILE A 87 -3.42 2.25 -9.96
N CYS A 88 -3.39 3.56 -10.11
CA CYS A 88 -2.56 4.24 -11.08
C CYS A 88 -1.65 5.27 -10.41
N VAL A 89 -0.46 5.42 -10.97
CA VAL A 89 0.44 6.53 -10.67
C VAL A 89 0.63 7.33 -11.96
N LEU A 90 0.61 8.65 -11.82
CA LEU A 90 0.86 9.62 -12.89
C LEU A 90 2.09 10.44 -12.52
N ALA A 91 3.03 10.57 -13.44
CA ALA A 91 4.08 11.57 -13.40
C ALA A 91 3.91 12.54 -14.57
N TYR A 92 3.87 13.83 -14.26
CA TYR A 92 3.72 14.87 -15.27
C TYR A 92 4.76 15.97 -15.03
N ARG A 93 5.56 16.25 -16.06
CA ARG A 93 6.47 17.40 -16.06
C ARG A 93 5.97 18.52 -16.98
N ASP A 94 5.49 18.15 -18.15
CA ASP A 94 5.01 19.04 -19.21
C ASP A 94 4.15 18.25 -20.22
N GLU A 95 3.58 18.95 -21.21
CA GLU A 95 2.68 18.38 -22.23
C GLU A 95 3.29 17.27 -23.09
N THR A 96 4.63 17.16 -23.11
CA THR A 96 5.37 16.13 -23.86
C THR A 96 5.92 15.02 -22.96
N ALA A 97 5.80 15.20 -21.64
CA ALA A 97 6.39 14.36 -20.60
C ALA A 97 5.36 14.07 -19.50
N GLY A 98 4.20 13.57 -19.90
CA GLY A 98 3.22 12.92 -19.03
C GLY A 98 3.24 11.41 -19.23
N ILE A 99 3.31 10.63 -18.16
CA ILE A 99 3.24 9.17 -18.20
C ILE A 99 2.37 8.65 -17.05
N MET A 100 1.51 7.69 -17.33
CA MET A 100 0.69 7.00 -16.34
C MET A 100 0.94 5.50 -16.43
N ALA A 101 1.03 4.84 -15.28
CA ALA A 101 1.07 3.39 -15.19
C ALA A 101 0.03 2.92 -14.17
N CYS A 102 -0.67 1.85 -14.51
CA CYS A 102 -1.69 1.25 -13.67
C CYS A 102 -1.36 -0.22 -13.41
N GLY A 103 -1.73 -0.72 -12.24
CA GLY A 103 -1.59 -2.11 -11.87
C GLY A 103 -2.47 -2.48 -10.68
N GLY A 104 -2.45 -3.75 -10.29
CA GLY A 104 -3.27 -4.23 -9.18
C GLY A 104 -2.82 -3.66 -7.84
N GLU A 105 -3.77 -3.30 -6.98
CA GLU A 105 -3.56 -2.65 -5.67
C GLU A 105 -2.70 -3.44 -4.67
N ARG A 106 -2.43 -4.72 -4.95
CA ARG A 106 -1.67 -5.62 -4.06
C ARG A 106 -0.17 -5.65 -4.35
N GLY A 107 0.29 -4.99 -5.41
CA GLY A 107 1.69 -5.07 -5.84
C GLY A 107 2.24 -3.71 -6.26
N PRO A 108 3.58 -3.62 -6.43
CA PRO A 108 4.20 -2.42 -6.92
C PRO A 108 3.79 -2.13 -8.36
N VAL A 109 3.59 -0.84 -8.66
CA VAL A 109 3.39 -0.32 -10.02
C VAL A 109 4.58 0.56 -10.34
N GLU A 110 5.39 0.11 -11.29
CA GLU A 110 6.59 0.82 -11.73
C GLU A 110 6.33 1.52 -13.06
N MET A 111 6.85 2.74 -13.20
CA MET A 111 6.86 3.47 -14.45
C MET A 111 8.25 4.05 -14.73
N SER A 112 8.62 4.11 -16.00
CA SER A 112 9.82 4.82 -16.44
C SER A 112 9.52 5.59 -17.72
N GLY A 113 10.02 6.82 -17.83
CA GLY A 113 9.89 7.62 -19.04
C GLY A 113 10.47 9.03 -18.89
N PRO A 114 10.11 9.98 -19.77
CA PRO A 114 10.69 11.32 -19.77
C PRO A 114 10.46 12.10 -18.47
N ALA A 115 9.38 11.82 -17.75
CA ALA A 115 9.05 12.42 -16.45
C ALA A 115 9.86 11.81 -15.29
N GLY A 116 10.57 10.70 -15.49
CA GLY A 116 11.38 10.04 -14.46
C GLY A 116 11.09 8.55 -14.32
N HIS A 117 11.64 7.96 -13.27
CA HIS A 117 11.48 6.55 -12.90
C HIS A 117 10.92 6.48 -11.49
N PHE A 118 9.70 5.95 -11.38
CA PHE A 118 8.97 5.93 -10.11
C PHE A 118 8.35 4.58 -9.88
N VAL A 119 8.19 4.25 -8.60
CA VAL A 119 7.43 3.08 -8.16
C VAL A 119 6.41 3.51 -7.12
N LEU A 120 5.17 3.08 -7.36
CA LEU A 120 4.06 3.15 -6.42
C LEU A 120 3.96 1.80 -5.70
N VAL A 121 3.87 1.83 -4.37
CA VAL A 121 3.74 0.62 -3.55
C VAL A 121 2.56 0.75 -2.57
N PRO A 122 1.90 -0.36 -2.19
CA PRO A 122 0.86 -0.35 -1.17
C PRO A 122 1.35 0.17 0.18
N ASP A 123 0.41 0.53 1.05
CA ASP A 123 0.71 0.86 2.44
C ASP A 123 1.46 -0.29 3.14
N ASP A 124 2.36 0.07 4.06
CA ASP A 124 3.26 -0.86 4.79
C ASP A 124 4.18 -1.73 3.91
N TYR A 125 4.22 -1.51 2.60
CA TYR A 125 5.12 -2.22 1.70
C TYR A 125 6.59 -1.84 1.97
N PRO A 126 7.56 -2.78 1.85
CA PRO A 126 8.96 -2.47 2.08
C PRO A 126 9.44 -1.37 1.14
N THR A 127 10.18 -0.40 1.67
CA THR A 127 10.83 0.62 0.85
C THR A 127 11.72 -0.07 -0.20
N PRO A 128 11.53 0.23 -1.50
CA PRO A 128 12.35 -0.35 -2.56
C PRO A 128 13.84 0.00 -2.39
N ASP A 129 14.73 -0.95 -2.70
CA ASP A 129 16.17 -0.77 -2.54
C ASP A 129 16.70 0.39 -3.37
N GLY A 130 17.51 1.26 -2.76
CA GLY A 130 18.13 2.40 -3.45
C GLY A 130 17.14 3.49 -3.90
N ALA A 131 15.89 3.44 -3.43
CA ALA A 131 14.87 4.41 -3.79
C ALA A 131 14.85 5.62 -2.86
N THR A 132 14.49 6.78 -3.41
CA THR A 132 14.25 8.01 -2.64
C THR A 132 12.76 8.17 -2.39
N ARG A 133 12.34 8.23 -1.12
CA ARG A 133 10.94 8.41 -0.75
C ARG A 133 10.46 9.81 -1.12
N ILE A 134 9.36 9.88 -1.88
CA ILE A 134 8.67 11.13 -2.23
C ILE A 134 7.46 11.31 -1.29
N SER A 135 6.66 10.23 -1.13
CA SER A 135 5.51 10.15 -0.23
C SER A 135 5.40 8.75 0.39
N ASP A 136 4.34 8.48 1.16
CA ASP A 136 4.13 7.16 1.80
C ASP A 136 4.15 6.00 0.80
N ASN A 137 3.56 6.19 -0.38
CA ASN A 137 3.41 5.13 -1.38
C ASN A 137 4.33 5.32 -2.60
N VAL A 138 4.92 6.50 -2.81
CA VAL A 138 5.65 6.81 -4.05
C VAL A 138 7.12 7.07 -3.78
N TYR A 139 7.95 6.39 -4.56
CA TYR A 139 9.40 6.44 -4.49
C TYR A 139 10.00 6.72 -5.86
N ALA A 140 11.04 7.54 -5.90
CA ALA A 140 11.89 7.70 -7.08
C ALA A 140 12.93 6.59 -7.10
N LEU A 141 13.09 5.93 -8.24
CA LEU A 141 14.17 4.98 -8.46
C LEU A 141 15.36 5.72 -9.07
N SER A 142 16.57 5.39 -8.61
CA SER A 142 17.78 5.93 -9.21
C SER A 142 17.87 5.46 -10.67
N PRO A 143 18.10 6.36 -11.64
CA PRO A 143 18.23 6.00 -13.06
C PRO A 143 19.43 5.10 -13.35
#